data_AF-A0A2J8G3A5-F1
#
_entry.id   AF-A0A2J8G3A5-F1
#
_cell.length_a   1.000
_cell.length_b   1.000
_cell.length_c   1.000
_cell.angle_alpha   90.00
_cell.angle_beta   90.00
_cell.angle_gamma   90.00
#
_symmetry.space_group_name_H-M   'P 1'
#
loop_
_entity.id
_entity.type
_entity.pdbx_description
1 polymer ?
#
loop_
_entity_poly.entity_id
_entity_poly.type
_entity_poly.pdbx_seq_one_letter_code
_entity_poly.pdbx_strand_id
1 'polypeptide(L)'
;MGGPPVNGSESHAEVSGPARLSGLVSWDSDWAGLRVVVTGIGVSGFAAADTLIELGARVVVVDGATTETAQGKADTLRIVGAADVLLGEEAVRTLPKIDGLKPDLVVTSPGWRPDQALLAAAARAHIPVWGDVELAWRLRVREGRKTADWLTITGTNGKTTTVGLTESMLRAAGLKAIAVGNVGTPILDALRDPVEYDVFAVELSSFQLHWSDSVSAVASVCLNVAEDHVDWHGSYESYLADKAKIYENTQKACIYNDEQIETERMVEDADVVEGCRAVAFTTLTPAISMLGVVEGLLVDRAFIAERKDSAVELASMSDLGPVAPRHMVANALAAAGLVRAYGVSPEHVREGLQAYIPGSHRIQPVAKQNGVLWINDSKATNPHAASASLAAFDPVVWIAGGLSKGVSYDDLVRDHTRRLKAVVLIGKDTASLEESLQRHAPDVPVIRQAAGHTEMVQSAGTGHDAAPDSAETGKAVMAQAVASAAQLAASGDTVLMAPAAASMDQFSSYAHRGDAFIAAVRELVEGDARTGKE
;
A
#
# COMPACT_ATOMS: atom_id res chain seq x y z
N MET A 1 -0.68 -44.43 -61.72
CA MET A 1 -0.34 -44.89 -60.38
C MET A 1 0.11 -43.68 -59.58
N GLY A 2 -0.74 -43.23 -58.66
CA GLY A 2 -0.41 -42.16 -57.73
C GLY A 2 0.40 -42.69 -56.54
N GLY A 3 1.28 -41.85 -56.04
CA GLY A 3 1.82 -41.91 -54.69
C GLY A 3 2.02 -40.45 -54.22
N PRO A 4 1.56 -40.06 -53.03
CA PRO A 4 1.68 -38.67 -52.58
C PRO A 4 3.11 -38.40 -52.09
N PRO A 5 3.59 -37.14 -52.13
CA PRO A 5 4.78 -36.76 -51.40
C PRO A 5 4.43 -36.73 -49.90
N VAL A 6 5.30 -37.36 -49.11
CA VAL A 6 5.23 -37.37 -47.65
C VAL A 6 5.58 -35.97 -47.15
N ASN A 7 4.62 -35.32 -46.48
CA ASN A 7 4.86 -34.10 -45.71
C ASN A 7 5.87 -34.44 -44.60
N GLY A 8 7.07 -33.89 -44.69
CA GLY A 8 7.99 -33.82 -43.56
C GLY A 8 7.37 -32.90 -42.52
N SER A 9 7.00 -33.49 -41.38
CA SER A 9 6.67 -32.77 -40.16
C SER A 9 7.84 -31.87 -39.78
N GLU A 10 7.68 -30.56 -39.89
CA GLU A 10 8.56 -29.61 -39.22
C GLU A 10 8.46 -29.89 -37.73
N SER A 11 9.53 -30.48 -37.19
CA SER A 11 9.71 -30.61 -35.76
C SER A 11 9.67 -29.21 -35.17
N HIS A 12 8.68 -28.94 -34.33
CA HIS A 12 8.71 -27.81 -33.40
C HIS A 12 10.02 -27.91 -32.60
N ALA A 13 11.02 -27.15 -33.02
CA ALA A 13 12.22 -26.96 -32.24
C ALA A 13 11.77 -26.35 -30.91
N GLU A 14 12.04 -27.05 -29.80
CA GLU A 14 11.86 -26.52 -28.45
C GLU A 14 12.63 -25.20 -28.36
N VAL A 15 11.91 -24.08 -28.47
CA VAL A 15 12.46 -22.77 -28.20
C VAL A 15 12.80 -22.75 -26.72
N SER A 16 14.10 -22.83 -26.43
CA SER A 16 14.65 -22.89 -25.08
C SER A 16 14.14 -21.75 -24.20
N GLY A 17 13.85 -22.06 -22.92
CA GLY A 17 13.16 -21.23 -21.92
C GLY A 17 13.27 -19.71 -22.07
N PRO A 18 14.46 -19.08 -22.05
CA PRO A 18 14.59 -17.62 -22.06
C PRO A 18 13.98 -16.94 -23.30
N ALA A 19 14.09 -17.56 -24.47
CA ALA A 19 13.57 -17.02 -25.72
C ALA A 19 12.04 -17.12 -25.81
N ARG A 20 11.45 -18.13 -25.17
CA ARG A 20 10.00 -18.25 -25.06
C ARG A 20 9.43 -17.16 -24.15
N LEU A 21 10.04 -16.96 -22.98
CA LEU A 21 9.57 -15.97 -22.00
C LEU A 21 9.61 -14.52 -22.53
N SER A 22 10.59 -14.17 -23.36
CA SER A 22 10.62 -12.85 -24.00
C SER A 22 9.44 -12.58 -24.93
N GLY A 23 8.83 -13.63 -25.49
CA GLY A 23 7.64 -13.52 -26.35
C GLY A 23 6.31 -13.47 -25.59
N LEU A 24 6.32 -13.68 -24.26
CA LEU A 24 5.12 -13.63 -23.43
C LEU A 24 4.85 -12.18 -23.02
N VAL A 25 4.15 -11.45 -23.90
CA VAL A 25 3.89 -9.99 -23.78
C VAL A 25 2.42 -9.61 -24.04
N SER A 26 1.55 -10.61 -24.20
CA SER A 26 0.10 -10.45 -24.28
C SER A 26 -0.63 -11.61 -23.62
N TRP A 27 -1.92 -11.40 -23.31
CA TRP A 27 -2.86 -12.45 -22.88
C TRP A 27 -2.87 -13.64 -23.85
N ASP A 28 -2.88 -13.36 -25.15
CA ASP A 28 -2.99 -14.36 -26.22
C ASP A 28 -1.62 -14.95 -26.66
N SER A 29 -0.55 -14.65 -25.92
CA SER A 29 0.76 -15.28 -26.15
C SER A 29 0.73 -16.79 -25.87
N ASP A 30 1.75 -17.54 -26.32
CA ASP A 30 1.80 -19.01 -26.14
C ASP A 30 2.19 -19.43 -24.71
N TRP A 31 1.25 -19.27 -23.77
CA TRP A 31 1.35 -19.70 -22.37
C TRP A 31 1.15 -21.21 -22.18
N ALA A 32 0.52 -21.88 -23.15
CA ALA A 32 0.09 -23.27 -23.02
C ALA A 32 1.27 -24.22 -22.76
N GLY A 33 1.18 -25.03 -21.71
CA GLY A 33 2.23 -25.98 -21.32
C GLY A 33 3.48 -25.35 -20.70
N LEU A 34 3.54 -24.03 -20.49
CA LEU A 34 4.63 -23.39 -19.73
C LEU A 34 4.63 -23.94 -18.30
N ARG A 35 5.78 -24.42 -17.80
CA ARG A 35 5.88 -24.96 -16.44
C ARG A 35 6.17 -23.84 -15.46
N VAL A 36 5.18 -23.49 -14.64
CA VAL A 36 5.28 -22.37 -13.72
C VAL A 36 5.16 -22.85 -12.28
N VAL A 37 6.11 -22.46 -11.44
CA VAL A 37 5.96 -22.56 -9.98
C VAL A 37 5.44 -21.22 -9.47
N VAL A 38 4.33 -21.23 -8.74
CA VAL A 38 3.80 -20.03 -8.08
C VAL A 38 4.10 -20.13 -6.58
N THR A 39 4.80 -19.15 -6.02
CA THR A 39 5.07 -19.08 -4.59
C THR A 39 4.13 -18.12 -3.87
N GLY A 40 3.49 -18.62 -2.82
CA GLY A 40 2.42 -17.96 -2.09
C GLY A 40 1.03 -18.33 -2.63
N ILE A 41 0.12 -18.67 -1.71
CA ILE A 41 -1.31 -18.94 -1.97
C ILE A 41 -2.20 -17.83 -1.38
N GLY A 42 -1.59 -16.67 -1.12
CA GLY A 42 -2.26 -15.45 -0.68
C GLY A 42 -3.24 -14.90 -1.72
N VAL A 43 -3.49 -13.60 -1.70
CA VAL A 43 -4.37 -12.97 -2.70
C VAL A 43 -3.69 -12.94 -4.07
N SER A 44 -2.50 -12.33 -4.18
CA SER A 44 -1.76 -12.23 -5.45
C SER A 44 -1.40 -13.60 -6.04
N GLY A 45 -0.86 -14.52 -5.24
CA GLY A 45 -0.44 -15.83 -5.72
C GLY A 45 -1.59 -16.71 -6.20
N PHE A 46 -2.77 -16.62 -5.56
CA PHE A 46 -3.97 -17.30 -6.06
C PHE A 46 -4.38 -16.75 -7.43
N ALA A 47 -4.45 -15.41 -7.57
CA ALA A 47 -4.82 -14.78 -8.85
C ALA A 47 -3.81 -15.11 -9.97
N ALA A 48 -2.52 -15.16 -9.65
CA ALA A 48 -1.48 -15.59 -10.58
C ALA A 48 -1.65 -17.05 -11.03
N ALA A 49 -1.87 -17.97 -10.08
CA ALA A 49 -2.09 -19.38 -10.39
C ALA A 49 -3.36 -19.59 -11.23
N ASP A 50 -4.49 -19.00 -10.82
CA ASP A 50 -5.78 -19.10 -11.53
C ASP A 50 -5.65 -18.61 -12.99
N THR A 51 -4.98 -17.47 -13.19
CA THR A 51 -4.76 -16.90 -14.52
C THR A 51 -3.88 -17.77 -15.39
N LEU A 52 -2.76 -18.26 -14.86
CA LEU A 52 -1.85 -19.12 -15.62
C LEU A 52 -2.50 -20.47 -15.98
N ILE A 53 -3.32 -21.03 -15.08
CA ILE A 53 -4.07 -22.27 -15.35
C ILE A 53 -5.07 -22.04 -16.49
N GLU A 54 -5.81 -20.93 -16.48
CA GLU A 54 -6.75 -20.59 -17.57
C GLU A 54 -6.03 -20.46 -18.93
N LEU A 55 -4.84 -19.89 -18.94
CA LEU A 55 -4.00 -19.74 -20.13
C LEU A 55 -3.33 -21.05 -20.57
N GLY A 56 -3.60 -22.16 -19.87
CA GLY A 56 -3.13 -23.50 -20.22
C GLY A 56 -1.72 -23.82 -19.70
N ALA A 57 -1.14 -23.01 -18.82
CA ALA A 57 0.15 -23.31 -18.20
C ALA A 57 0.05 -24.51 -17.25
N ARG A 58 1.17 -25.21 -17.04
CA ARG A 58 1.31 -26.26 -16.04
C ARG A 58 1.78 -25.66 -14.72
N VAL A 59 0.86 -25.47 -13.79
CA VAL A 59 1.11 -24.69 -12.57
C VAL A 59 1.26 -25.60 -11.34
N VAL A 60 2.35 -25.44 -10.59
CA VAL A 60 2.48 -25.96 -9.21
C VAL A 60 2.53 -24.79 -8.24
N VAL A 61 1.67 -24.81 -7.22
CA VAL A 61 1.63 -23.75 -6.20
C VAL A 61 2.31 -24.22 -4.92
N VAL A 62 3.10 -23.35 -4.30
CA VAL A 62 3.85 -23.63 -3.07
C VAL A 62 3.57 -22.57 -2.01
N ASP A 63 3.20 -22.98 -0.80
CA ASP A 63 3.07 -22.07 0.36
C ASP A 63 3.47 -22.78 1.67
N GLY A 64 4.01 -22.05 2.64
CA GLY A 64 4.34 -22.59 3.96
C GLY A 64 3.13 -22.73 4.88
N ALA A 65 2.07 -21.97 4.63
CA ALA A 65 0.87 -21.93 5.45
C ALA A 65 0.00 -23.19 5.27
N THR A 66 -0.45 -23.76 6.38
CA THR A 66 -1.37 -24.90 6.44
C THR A 66 -2.69 -24.54 7.14
N THR A 67 -3.06 -23.26 7.12
CA THR A 67 -4.32 -22.78 7.73
C THR A 67 -5.54 -23.28 6.94
N GLU A 68 -6.72 -23.29 7.55
CA GLU A 68 -7.97 -23.67 6.85
C GLU A 68 -8.21 -22.82 5.60
N THR A 69 -7.91 -21.51 5.67
CA THR A 69 -7.98 -20.62 4.50
C THR A 69 -7.00 -21.04 3.39
N ALA A 70 -5.76 -21.40 3.74
CA ALA A 70 -4.78 -21.86 2.76
C ALA A 70 -5.23 -23.20 2.13
N GLN A 71 -5.77 -24.11 2.95
CA GLN A 71 -6.29 -25.39 2.48
C GLN A 71 -7.48 -25.21 1.53
N GLY A 72 -8.45 -24.36 1.87
CA GLY A 72 -9.61 -24.09 1.00
C GLY A 72 -9.22 -23.50 -0.35
N LYS A 73 -8.22 -22.60 -0.37
CA LYS A 73 -7.64 -22.09 -1.62
C LYS A 73 -6.91 -23.18 -2.41
N ALA A 74 -6.16 -24.05 -1.74
CA ALA A 74 -5.47 -25.16 -2.38
C ALA A 74 -6.46 -26.12 -3.05
N ASP A 75 -7.55 -26.45 -2.38
CA ASP A 75 -8.61 -27.30 -2.92
C ASP A 75 -9.26 -26.65 -4.14
N THR A 76 -9.53 -25.34 -4.08
CA THR A 76 -10.05 -24.57 -5.22
C THR A 76 -9.10 -24.64 -6.42
N LEU A 77 -7.81 -24.39 -6.23
CA LEU A 77 -6.84 -24.43 -7.33
C LEU A 77 -6.67 -25.83 -7.93
N ARG A 78 -6.74 -26.89 -7.12
CA ARG A 78 -6.75 -28.28 -7.62
C ARG A 78 -7.98 -28.55 -8.48
N ILE A 79 -9.15 -28.03 -8.10
CA ILE A 79 -10.39 -28.16 -8.89
C ILE A 79 -10.27 -27.41 -10.22
N VAL A 80 -9.70 -26.20 -10.20
CA VAL A 80 -9.55 -25.36 -11.41
C VAL A 80 -8.50 -25.91 -12.37
N GLY A 81 -7.54 -26.71 -11.88
CA GLY A 81 -6.62 -27.47 -12.74
C GLY A 81 -5.13 -27.26 -12.45
N ALA A 82 -4.77 -26.79 -11.25
CA ALA A 82 -3.38 -26.80 -10.81
C ALA A 82 -2.80 -28.22 -10.91
N ALA A 83 -1.58 -28.34 -11.42
CA ALA A 83 -0.89 -29.62 -11.51
C ALA A 83 -0.60 -30.19 -10.12
N ASP A 84 -0.25 -29.32 -9.16
CA ASP A 84 -0.16 -29.65 -7.74
C ASP A 84 -0.27 -28.39 -6.87
N VAL A 85 -0.59 -28.57 -5.60
CA VAL A 85 -0.53 -27.53 -4.56
C VAL A 85 0.13 -28.11 -3.32
N LEU A 86 1.34 -27.63 -3.04
CA LEU A 86 2.21 -28.09 -1.97
C LEU A 86 2.18 -27.10 -0.80
N LEU A 87 1.66 -27.55 0.34
CA LEU A 87 1.57 -26.74 1.56
C LEU A 87 2.52 -27.24 2.65
N GLY A 88 3.02 -26.33 3.46
CA GLY A 88 3.81 -26.61 4.67
C GLY A 88 5.29 -26.25 4.55
N GLU A 89 5.97 -26.22 5.69
CA GLU A 89 7.38 -25.80 5.82
C GLU A 89 8.35 -26.60 4.94
N GLU A 90 8.07 -27.88 4.65
CA GLU A 90 8.93 -28.67 3.76
C GLU A 90 8.73 -28.31 2.28
N ALA A 91 7.54 -27.84 1.90
CA ALA A 91 7.23 -27.47 0.52
C ALA A 91 8.05 -26.26 0.05
N VAL A 92 8.33 -25.32 0.95
CA VAL A 92 9.05 -24.07 0.64
C VAL A 92 10.58 -24.23 0.59
N ARG A 93 11.10 -25.41 0.95
CA ARG A 93 12.56 -25.66 1.05
C ARG A 93 13.23 -26.03 -0.26
N THR A 94 12.46 -26.52 -1.23
CA THR A 94 13.00 -27.00 -2.50
C THR A 94 12.17 -26.51 -3.66
N LEU A 95 12.83 -26.30 -4.81
CA LEU A 95 12.13 -25.96 -6.05
C LEU A 95 11.48 -27.23 -6.61
N PRO A 96 10.14 -27.32 -6.67
CA PRO A 96 9.47 -28.51 -7.17
C PRO A 96 9.68 -28.67 -8.67
N LYS A 97 9.60 -29.92 -9.12
CA LYS A 97 9.59 -30.28 -10.54
C LYS A 97 8.16 -30.40 -11.03
N ILE A 98 7.95 -30.07 -12.30
CA ILE A 98 6.65 -30.20 -12.98
C ILE A 98 6.83 -31.23 -14.08
N ASP A 99 6.07 -32.32 -14.03
CA ASP A 99 6.21 -33.48 -14.94
C ASP A 99 7.65 -34.04 -15.00
N GLY A 100 8.35 -34.05 -13.86
CA GLY A 100 9.73 -34.54 -13.75
C GLY A 100 10.82 -33.58 -14.25
N LEU A 101 10.43 -32.41 -14.76
CA LEU A 101 11.32 -31.39 -15.33
C LEU A 101 11.40 -30.15 -14.43
N LYS A 102 12.45 -29.35 -14.63
CA LYS A 102 12.57 -28.05 -13.94
C LYS A 102 11.49 -27.09 -14.45
N PRO A 103 11.02 -26.14 -13.61
CA PRO A 103 10.12 -25.10 -14.09
C PRO A 103 10.83 -24.16 -15.06
N ASP A 104 10.04 -23.60 -15.97
CA ASP A 104 10.50 -22.58 -16.92
C ASP A 104 10.48 -21.19 -16.29
N LEU A 105 9.59 -20.97 -15.31
CA LEU A 105 9.35 -19.70 -14.64
C LEU A 105 8.94 -19.93 -13.18
N VAL A 106 9.36 -19.03 -12.31
CA VAL A 106 8.77 -18.85 -10.98
C VAL A 106 7.99 -17.54 -10.95
N VAL A 107 6.75 -17.56 -10.46
CA VAL A 107 5.98 -16.35 -10.17
C VAL A 107 5.81 -16.23 -8.67
N THR A 108 6.28 -15.14 -8.08
CA THR A 108 6.36 -14.98 -6.63
C THR A 108 5.42 -13.93 -6.09
N SER A 109 4.78 -14.25 -4.96
CA SER A 109 4.07 -13.27 -4.16
C SER A 109 5.05 -12.29 -3.50
N PRO A 110 4.66 -11.01 -3.30
CA PRO A 110 5.59 -9.98 -2.83
C PRO A 110 6.24 -10.28 -1.47
N GLY A 111 5.56 -10.97 -0.57
CA GLY A 111 6.09 -11.29 0.77
C GLY A 111 7.26 -12.28 0.79
N TRP A 112 7.55 -12.97 -0.31
CA TRP A 112 8.64 -13.94 -0.38
C TRP A 112 9.98 -13.23 -0.58
N ARG A 113 10.90 -13.43 0.38
CA ARG A 113 12.24 -12.82 0.34
C ARG A 113 13.11 -13.51 -0.71
N PRO A 114 13.97 -12.76 -1.43
CA PRO A 114 14.86 -13.34 -2.44
C PRO A 114 15.80 -14.44 -1.91
N ASP A 115 16.15 -14.39 -0.62
CA ASP A 115 17.03 -15.36 0.04
C ASP A 115 16.32 -16.64 0.51
N GLN A 116 15.00 -16.75 0.35
CA GLN A 116 14.27 -17.98 0.67
C GLN A 116 14.75 -19.13 -0.19
N ALA A 117 14.81 -20.33 0.40
CA ALA A 117 15.48 -21.50 -0.18
C ALA A 117 15.02 -21.82 -1.62
N LEU A 118 13.70 -21.74 -1.89
CA LEU A 118 13.11 -21.96 -3.21
C LEU A 118 13.54 -20.89 -4.23
N LEU A 119 13.41 -19.60 -3.90
CA LEU A 119 13.79 -18.51 -4.80
C LEU A 119 15.31 -18.47 -5.04
N ALA A 120 16.10 -18.69 -4.00
CA ALA A 120 17.55 -18.82 -4.12
C ALA A 120 17.95 -20.04 -4.98
N ALA A 121 17.18 -21.14 -4.93
CA ALA A 121 17.39 -22.29 -5.80
C ALA A 121 17.02 -22.00 -7.27
N ALA A 122 15.95 -21.25 -7.52
CA ALA A 122 15.57 -20.79 -8.85
C ALA A 122 16.66 -19.89 -9.44
N ALA A 123 17.14 -18.91 -8.68
CA ALA A 123 18.24 -18.03 -9.08
C ALA A 123 19.53 -18.79 -9.43
N ARG A 124 19.95 -19.74 -8.57
CA ARG A 124 21.12 -20.62 -8.85
C ARG A 124 20.94 -21.49 -10.10
N ALA A 125 19.70 -21.82 -10.45
CA ALA A 125 19.37 -22.60 -11.63
C ALA A 125 19.16 -21.73 -12.89
N HIS A 126 19.32 -20.40 -12.78
CA HIS A 126 19.01 -19.42 -13.82
C HIS A 126 17.58 -19.51 -14.33
N ILE A 127 16.64 -19.84 -13.44
CA ILE A 127 15.20 -19.84 -13.74
C ILE A 127 14.69 -18.43 -13.43
N PRO A 128 14.05 -17.74 -14.40
CA PRO A 128 13.51 -16.41 -14.18
C PRO A 128 12.47 -16.39 -13.05
N VAL A 129 12.45 -15.30 -12.30
CA VAL A 129 11.49 -15.05 -11.24
C VAL A 129 10.75 -13.75 -11.56
N TRP A 130 9.43 -13.82 -11.67
CA TRP A 130 8.56 -12.66 -11.89
C TRP A 130 7.68 -12.41 -10.68
N GLY A 131 7.37 -11.15 -10.42
CA GLY A 131 6.31 -10.76 -9.50
C GLY A 131 4.93 -10.88 -10.15
N ASP A 132 3.88 -10.73 -9.35
CA ASP A 132 2.51 -10.58 -9.83
C ASP A 132 2.35 -9.37 -10.76
N VAL A 133 3.08 -8.29 -10.49
CA VAL A 133 3.07 -7.05 -11.30
C VAL A 133 3.70 -7.27 -12.68
N GLU A 134 4.85 -7.93 -12.75
CA GLU A 134 5.51 -8.26 -14.02
C GLU A 134 4.63 -9.19 -14.87
N LEU A 135 4.03 -10.21 -14.23
CA LEU A 135 3.08 -11.11 -14.89
C LEU A 135 1.87 -10.33 -15.42
N ALA A 136 1.26 -9.46 -14.61
CA ALA A 136 0.12 -8.65 -15.01
C ALA A 136 0.47 -7.70 -16.16
N TRP A 137 1.63 -7.06 -16.11
CA TRP A 137 2.10 -6.19 -17.20
C TRP A 137 2.23 -6.97 -18.51
N ARG A 138 2.79 -8.18 -18.48
CA ARG A 138 2.89 -9.06 -19.65
C ARG A 138 1.55 -9.55 -20.18
N LEU A 139 0.54 -9.67 -19.33
CA LEU A 139 -0.80 -10.14 -19.72
C LEU A 139 -1.75 -9.02 -20.16
N ARG A 140 -1.40 -7.75 -19.94
CA ARG A 140 -2.32 -6.61 -20.08
C ARG A 140 -2.93 -6.42 -21.48
N VAL A 141 -2.21 -6.84 -22.53
CA VAL A 141 -2.64 -6.68 -23.93
C VAL A 141 -3.45 -7.91 -24.32
N ARG A 142 -4.67 -7.72 -24.81
CA ARG A 142 -5.53 -8.82 -25.29
C ARG A 142 -6.18 -8.42 -26.62
N GLU A 143 -6.15 -9.32 -27.59
CA GLU A 143 -6.70 -9.08 -28.92
C GLU A 143 -8.20 -8.73 -28.83
N GLY A 144 -8.59 -7.67 -29.52
CA GLY A 144 -9.98 -7.20 -29.54
C GLY A 144 -10.47 -6.52 -28.26
N ARG A 145 -9.59 -6.31 -27.26
CA ARG A 145 -9.92 -5.53 -26.04
C ARG A 145 -9.08 -4.28 -25.93
N LYS A 146 -9.67 -3.24 -25.33
CA LYS A 146 -8.91 -2.05 -24.93
C LYS A 146 -7.86 -2.42 -23.88
N THR A 147 -6.62 -1.96 -24.09
CA THR A 147 -5.54 -2.05 -23.09
C THR A 147 -5.61 -0.83 -22.20
N ALA A 148 -5.71 -1.03 -20.88
CA ALA A 148 -5.68 0.06 -19.92
C ALA A 148 -4.26 0.62 -19.77
N ASP A 149 -4.12 1.94 -19.80
CA ASP A 149 -2.87 2.63 -19.46
C ASP A 149 -2.61 2.58 -17.95
N TRP A 150 -1.35 2.62 -17.52
CA TRP A 150 -1.01 2.55 -16.09
C TRP A 150 -0.45 3.88 -15.57
N LEU A 151 -0.95 4.32 -14.42
CA LEU A 151 -0.36 5.38 -13.59
C LEU A 151 0.11 4.74 -12.28
N THR A 152 1.41 4.70 -12.05
CA THR A 152 2.03 3.89 -10.98
C THR A 152 2.45 4.75 -9.80
N ILE A 153 2.14 4.28 -8.58
CA ILE A 153 2.39 5.00 -7.33
C ILE A 153 3.15 4.11 -6.35
N THR A 154 4.30 4.57 -5.88
CA THR A 154 4.99 4.02 -4.71
C THR A 154 5.34 5.11 -3.70
N GLY A 155 5.90 4.68 -2.58
CA GLY A 155 6.37 5.50 -1.48
C GLY A 155 6.32 4.72 -0.17
N THR A 156 6.89 5.26 0.89
CA THR A 156 6.72 4.67 2.23
C THR A 156 5.28 4.90 2.70
N ASN A 157 4.79 6.14 2.63
CA ASN A 157 3.47 6.54 3.09
C ASN A 157 2.67 7.29 2.01
N GLY A 158 1.34 7.40 2.19
CA GLY A 158 0.46 8.14 1.29
C GLY A 158 -0.02 7.40 0.04
N LYS A 159 0.55 6.23 -0.26
CA LYS A 159 0.23 5.40 -1.45
C LYS A 159 -1.28 5.19 -1.67
N THR A 160 -1.96 4.59 -0.70
CA THR A 160 -3.40 4.26 -0.82
C THR A 160 -4.30 5.48 -0.94
N THR A 161 -3.91 6.58 -0.30
CA THR A 161 -4.64 7.85 -0.44
C THR A 161 -4.45 8.40 -1.85
N THR A 162 -3.21 8.41 -2.34
CA THR A 162 -2.85 8.92 -3.67
C THR A 162 -3.47 8.09 -4.80
N VAL A 163 -3.47 6.75 -4.70
CA VAL A 163 -4.09 5.89 -5.72
C VAL A 163 -5.61 6.10 -5.78
N GLY A 164 -6.27 6.29 -4.63
CA GLY A 164 -7.70 6.60 -4.59
C GLY A 164 -8.04 8.01 -5.11
N LEU A 165 -7.20 9.00 -4.82
CA LEU A 165 -7.31 10.34 -5.41
C LEU A 165 -7.14 10.30 -6.93
N THR A 166 -6.14 9.55 -7.41
CA THR A 166 -5.87 9.35 -8.84
C THR A 166 -7.08 8.70 -9.53
N GLU A 167 -7.63 7.62 -8.97
CA GLU A 167 -8.84 6.97 -9.46
C GLU A 167 -10.03 7.96 -9.50
N SER A 168 -10.23 8.74 -8.44
CA SER A 168 -11.33 9.70 -8.35
C SER A 168 -11.24 10.80 -9.42
N MET A 169 -10.05 11.38 -9.64
CA MET A 169 -9.81 12.38 -10.69
C MET A 169 -9.99 11.80 -12.10
N LEU A 170 -9.53 10.57 -12.34
CA LEU A 170 -9.74 9.90 -13.63
C LEU A 170 -11.24 9.67 -13.90
N ARG A 171 -11.99 9.23 -12.87
CA ARG A 171 -13.44 9.03 -12.98
C ARG A 171 -14.21 10.33 -13.17
N ALA A 172 -13.79 11.41 -12.50
CA ALA A 172 -14.36 12.74 -12.73
C ALA A 172 -14.17 13.17 -14.19
N ALA A 173 -13.05 12.82 -14.82
CA ALA A 173 -12.81 13.03 -16.25
C ALA A 173 -13.62 12.11 -17.19
N GLY A 174 -14.55 11.31 -16.66
CA GLY A 174 -15.39 10.39 -17.43
C GLY A 174 -14.67 9.11 -17.88
N LEU A 175 -13.46 8.84 -17.38
CA LEU A 175 -12.70 7.63 -17.71
C LEU A 175 -13.17 6.45 -16.85
N LYS A 176 -13.21 5.27 -17.47
CA LYS A 176 -13.30 4.00 -16.75
C LYS A 176 -11.96 3.71 -16.09
N ALA A 177 -11.84 4.09 -14.83
CA ALA A 177 -10.62 3.86 -14.04
C ALA A 177 -10.90 3.08 -12.77
N ILE A 178 -9.87 2.36 -12.31
CA ILE A 178 -9.88 1.58 -11.07
C ILE A 178 -8.52 1.65 -10.36
N ALA A 179 -8.54 1.72 -9.02
CA ALA A 179 -7.36 1.53 -8.19
C ALA A 179 -7.06 0.04 -8.00
N VAL A 180 -5.84 -0.38 -8.31
CA VAL A 180 -5.39 -1.78 -8.27
C VAL A 180 -3.99 -1.91 -7.67
N GLY A 181 -3.56 -3.14 -7.40
CA GLY A 181 -2.18 -3.44 -6.98
C GLY A 181 -2.11 -3.90 -5.52
N ASN A 182 -1.23 -3.27 -4.75
CA ASN A 182 -0.98 -3.61 -3.33
C ASN A 182 -2.20 -3.36 -2.41
N VAL A 183 -3.20 -2.62 -2.89
CA VAL A 183 -4.44 -2.35 -2.15
C VAL A 183 -5.66 -2.57 -3.03
N GLY A 184 -6.75 -3.02 -2.43
CA GLY A 184 -8.01 -3.24 -3.15
C GLY A 184 -7.93 -4.47 -4.05
N THR A 185 -8.18 -4.27 -5.34
CA THR A 185 -8.27 -5.34 -6.34
C THR A 185 -6.88 -5.73 -6.86
N PRO A 186 -6.51 -7.02 -6.85
CA PRO A 186 -5.31 -7.50 -7.52
C PRO A 186 -5.30 -7.13 -9.01
N ILE A 187 -4.13 -6.79 -9.57
CA ILE A 187 -4.03 -6.32 -10.96
C ILE A 187 -4.55 -7.40 -11.93
N LEU A 188 -4.20 -8.67 -11.67
CA LEU A 188 -4.66 -9.80 -12.50
C LEU A 188 -6.19 -9.97 -12.49
N ASP A 189 -6.83 -9.73 -11.34
CA ASP A 189 -8.29 -9.78 -11.26
C ASP A 189 -8.93 -8.66 -12.10
N ALA A 190 -8.35 -7.46 -12.06
CA ALA A 190 -8.81 -6.34 -12.88
C ALA A 190 -8.60 -6.56 -14.39
N LEU A 191 -7.57 -7.31 -14.80
CA LEU A 191 -7.36 -7.70 -16.20
C LEU A 191 -8.37 -8.75 -16.68
N ARG A 192 -8.84 -9.61 -15.77
CA ARG A 192 -9.87 -10.62 -16.03
C ARG A 192 -11.27 -10.02 -16.10
N ASP A 193 -11.48 -8.88 -15.46
CA ASP A 193 -12.75 -8.17 -15.44
C ASP A 193 -13.28 -7.93 -16.88
N PRO A 194 -14.57 -8.16 -17.16
CA PRO A 194 -15.17 -7.80 -18.45
C PRO A 194 -15.18 -6.29 -18.73
N VAL A 195 -14.97 -5.43 -17.74
CA VAL A 195 -14.90 -3.98 -17.92
C VAL A 195 -13.65 -3.61 -18.73
N GLU A 196 -13.87 -2.97 -19.86
CA GLU A 196 -12.81 -2.34 -20.64
C GLU A 196 -12.39 -1.02 -19.98
N TYR A 197 -11.44 -1.09 -19.06
CA TYR A 197 -10.87 0.07 -18.40
C TYR A 197 -10.01 0.91 -19.35
N ASP A 198 -10.08 2.22 -19.18
CA ASP A 198 -9.21 3.16 -19.87
C ASP A 198 -7.85 3.26 -19.18
N VAL A 199 -7.84 3.26 -17.84
CA VAL A 199 -6.65 3.52 -17.02
C VAL A 199 -6.71 2.74 -15.71
N PHE A 200 -5.56 2.21 -15.29
CA PHE A 200 -5.32 1.72 -13.95
C PHE A 200 -4.50 2.71 -13.14
N ALA A 201 -5.00 3.06 -11.95
CA ALA A 201 -4.18 3.68 -10.91
C ALA A 201 -3.57 2.54 -10.07
N VAL A 202 -2.25 2.36 -10.15
CA VAL A 202 -1.58 1.16 -9.64
C VAL A 202 -0.74 1.49 -8.42
N GLU A 203 -1.15 0.99 -7.25
CA GLU A 203 -0.33 1.05 -6.03
C GLU A 203 0.72 -0.07 -6.04
N LEU A 204 2.00 0.29 -5.95
CA LEU A 204 3.12 -0.64 -5.94
C LEU A 204 3.92 -0.55 -4.63
N SER A 205 4.12 -1.69 -3.98
CA SER A 205 5.06 -1.84 -2.86
C SER A 205 6.50 -1.98 -3.35
N SER A 206 7.50 -1.78 -2.47
CA SER A 206 8.90 -2.05 -2.83
C SER A 206 9.14 -3.53 -3.12
N PHE A 207 8.43 -4.43 -2.43
CA PHE A 207 8.50 -5.86 -2.69
C PHE A 207 8.02 -6.25 -4.09
N GLN A 208 6.97 -5.58 -4.58
CA GLN A 208 6.46 -5.80 -5.94
C GLN A 208 7.43 -5.26 -6.99
N LEU A 209 7.99 -4.06 -6.75
CA LEU A 209 8.95 -3.45 -7.66
C LEU A 209 10.26 -4.26 -7.76
N HIS A 210 10.69 -4.92 -6.67
CA HIS A 210 11.85 -5.81 -6.70
C HIS A 210 11.77 -6.85 -7.83
N TRP A 211 10.59 -7.44 -8.02
CA TRP A 211 10.31 -8.51 -8.99
C TRP A 211 9.68 -8.02 -10.31
N SER A 212 9.82 -6.73 -10.63
CA SER A 212 9.24 -6.09 -11.82
C SER A 212 10.29 -5.34 -12.60
N ASP A 213 10.42 -5.64 -13.90
CA ASP A 213 11.51 -5.10 -14.73
C ASP A 213 11.00 -4.50 -16.06
N SER A 214 9.82 -4.89 -16.55
CA SER A 214 9.35 -4.47 -17.89
C SER A 214 8.20 -3.48 -17.90
N VAL A 215 7.69 -3.09 -16.72
CA VAL A 215 6.62 -2.11 -16.59
C VAL A 215 7.03 -0.80 -17.25
N SER A 216 6.17 -0.25 -18.11
CA SER A 216 6.38 1.02 -18.80
C SER A 216 5.13 1.89 -18.66
N ALA A 217 4.96 2.47 -17.48
CA ALA A 217 3.78 3.26 -17.13
C ALA A 217 3.73 4.61 -17.85
N VAL A 218 2.53 5.17 -18.05
CA VAL A 218 2.36 6.50 -18.66
C VAL A 218 3.01 7.57 -17.79
N ALA A 219 2.77 7.51 -16.48
CA ALA A 219 3.44 8.34 -15.49
C ALA A 219 3.62 7.57 -14.18
N SER A 220 4.69 7.90 -13.46
CA SER A 220 5.11 7.23 -12.23
C SER A 220 5.36 8.24 -11.13
N VAL A 221 5.13 7.86 -9.87
CA VAL A 221 5.49 8.68 -8.70
C VAL A 221 6.08 7.84 -7.56
N CYS A 222 7.18 8.32 -6.97
CA CYS A 222 7.60 7.96 -5.63
C CYS A 222 7.27 9.12 -4.67
N LEU A 223 6.31 8.91 -3.77
CA LEU A 223 5.74 9.98 -2.93
C LEU A 223 6.71 10.49 -1.85
N ASN A 224 7.45 9.56 -1.25
CA ASN A 224 8.38 9.78 -0.15
C ASN A 224 9.10 8.47 0.17
N VAL A 225 10.24 8.58 0.83
CA VAL A 225 11.03 7.47 1.35
C VAL A 225 11.41 7.72 2.81
N ALA A 226 11.29 6.68 3.61
CA ALA A 226 11.74 6.64 4.99
C ALA A 226 12.09 5.19 5.35
N GLU A 227 12.93 5.00 6.37
CA GLU A 227 13.37 3.67 6.80
C GLU A 227 12.17 2.78 7.15
N ASP A 228 12.00 1.70 6.39
CA ASP A 228 10.95 0.71 6.54
C ASP A 228 11.42 -0.59 5.89
N HIS A 229 10.94 -1.74 6.38
CA HIS A 229 11.20 -3.05 5.79
C HIS A 229 12.68 -3.45 5.55
N VAL A 230 13.62 -2.92 6.34
CA VAL A 230 15.05 -3.27 6.24
C VAL A 230 15.30 -4.76 6.49
N ASP A 231 14.45 -5.42 7.27
CA ASP A 231 14.45 -6.87 7.49
C ASP A 231 14.27 -7.68 6.19
N TRP A 232 13.49 -7.16 5.25
CA TRP A 232 13.25 -7.79 3.95
C TRP A 232 14.35 -7.44 2.94
N HIS A 233 14.68 -6.14 2.85
CA HIS A 233 15.58 -5.54 1.84
C HIS A 233 17.07 -5.70 2.18
N GLY A 234 17.41 -5.99 3.44
CA GLY A 234 18.77 -6.10 3.95
C GLY A 234 19.44 -4.75 4.24
N SER A 235 19.08 -3.69 3.52
CA SER A 235 19.58 -2.33 3.76
C SER A 235 18.56 -1.27 3.32
N TYR A 236 18.71 -0.04 3.81
CA TYR A 236 17.89 1.09 3.35
C TYR A 236 18.19 1.45 1.90
N GLU A 237 19.45 1.32 1.47
CA GLU A 237 19.89 1.55 0.09
C GLU A 237 19.20 0.58 -0.89
N SER A 238 19.12 -0.71 -0.54
CA SER A 238 18.37 -1.70 -1.32
C SER A 238 16.88 -1.35 -1.42
N TYR A 239 16.29 -0.91 -0.31
CA TYR A 239 14.88 -0.48 -0.27
C TYR A 239 14.62 0.72 -1.18
N LEU A 240 15.54 1.71 -1.21
CA LEU A 240 15.47 2.84 -2.11
C LEU A 240 15.62 2.41 -3.57
N ALA A 241 16.60 1.54 -3.87
CA ALA A 241 16.83 1.03 -5.22
C ALA A 241 15.60 0.31 -5.78
N ASP A 242 14.97 -0.57 -4.98
CA ASP A 242 13.74 -1.24 -5.40
C ASP A 242 12.58 -0.27 -5.62
N LYS A 243 12.49 0.83 -4.86
CA LYS A 243 11.50 1.88 -5.13
C LYS A 243 11.78 2.67 -6.39
N ALA A 244 13.06 2.96 -6.66
CA ALA A 244 13.49 3.74 -7.81
C ALA A 244 13.09 3.10 -9.14
N LYS A 245 13.02 1.76 -9.18
CA LYS A 245 12.52 0.97 -10.32
C LYS A 245 11.16 1.43 -10.86
N ILE A 246 10.33 2.12 -10.06
CA ILE A 246 9.05 2.64 -10.54
C ILE A 246 9.19 3.62 -11.71
N TYR A 247 10.33 4.29 -11.84
CA TYR A 247 10.60 5.25 -12.91
C TYR A 247 11.21 4.62 -14.16
N GLU A 248 11.66 3.36 -14.09
CA GLU A 248 12.19 2.65 -15.25
C GLU A 248 11.10 2.55 -16.34
N ASN A 249 11.48 2.86 -17.57
CA ASN A 249 10.61 2.88 -18.75
C ASN A 249 9.34 3.75 -18.60
N THR A 250 9.28 4.71 -17.66
CA THR A 250 8.17 5.66 -17.61
C THR A 250 8.09 6.49 -18.88
N GLN A 251 6.89 6.67 -19.42
CA GLN A 251 6.69 7.20 -20.77
C GLN A 251 6.61 8.73 -20.86
N LYS A 252 5.76 9.37 -20.04
CA LYS A 252 5.46 10.80 -20.17
C LYS A 252 6.02 11.64 -19.04
N ALA A 253 5.86 11.20 -17.80
CA ALA A 253 6.32 11.98 -16.66
C ALA A 253 6.74 11.14 -15.45
N CYS A 254 7.91 11.44 -14.92
CA CYS A 254 8.35 11.02 -13.60
C CYS A 254 8.01 12.14 -12.61
N ILE A 255 7.01 11.88 -11.77
CA ILE A 255 6.57 12.80 -10.71
C ILE A 255 7.37 12.52 -9.45
N TYR A 256 7.98 13.52 -8.81
CA TYR A 256 8.76 13.34 -7.57
C TYR A 256 8.50 14.43 -6.53
N ASN A 257 8.91 14.18 -5.29
CA ASN A 257 8.72 15.11 -4.18
C ASN A 257 9.92 16.05 -4.05
N ASP A 258 9.76 17.32 -4.40
CA ASP A 258 10.81 18.35 -4.32
C ASP A 258 11.29 18.59 -2.87
N GLU A 259 10.46 18.22 -1.89
CA GLU A 259 10.80 18.35 -0.47
C GLU A 259 11.67 17.20 0.05
N GLN A 260 12.04 16.26 -0.83
CA GLN A 260 12.88 15.12 -0.49
C GLN A 260 13.86 14.75 -1.62
N ILE A 261 15.14 15.10 -1.42
CA ILE A 261 16.23 14.93 -2.39
C ILE A 261 16.41 13.49 -2.88
N GLU A 262 16.10 12.49 -2.06
CA GLU A 262 16.17 11.09 -2.45
C GLU A 262 15.21 10.79 -3.60
N THR A 263 14.02 11.39 -3.63
CA THR A 263 13.06 11.14 -4.71
C THR A 263 13.42 11.87 -6.01
N GLU A 264 14.13 12.98 -5.92
CA GLU A 264 14.72 13.68 -7.07
C GLU A 264 15.84 12.83 -7.69
N ARG A 265 16.78 12.35 -6.88
CA ARG A 265 17.87 11.46 -7.33
C ARG A 265 17.36 10.20 -8.01
N MET A 266 16.29 9.59 -7.49
CA MET A 266 15.64 8.46 -8.15
C MET A 266 15.19 8.77 -9.58
N VAL A 267 14.78 10.01 -9.87
CA VAL A 267 14.40 10.43 -11.22
C VAL A 267 15.62 10.75 -12.07
N GLU A 268 16.66 11.37 -11.50
CA GLU A 268 17.92 11.63 -12.19
C GLU A 268 18.61 10.34 -12.68
N ASP A 269 18.55 9.28 -11.88
CA ASP A 269 19.18 7.98 -12.15
C ASP A 269 18.32 7.04 -13.02
N ALA A 270 17.07 7.42 -13.34
CA ALA A 270 16.13 6.53 -14.01
C ALA A 270 16.32 6.44 -15.54
N ASP A 271 16.36 5.20 -16.05
CA ASP A 271 16.28 4.92 -17.48
C ASP A 271 14.82 5.00 -17.96
N VAL A 272 14.41 6.18 -18.42
CA VAL A 272 13.05 6.48 -18.90
C VAL A 272 12.91 6.34 -20.42
N VAL A 273 11.68 6.37 -20.93
CA VAL A 273 11.45 6.51 -22.38
C VAL A 273 11.79 7.93 -22.82
N GLU A 274 12.47 8.07 -23.96
CA GLU A 274 12.85 9.37 -24.53
C GLU A 274 11.64 10.33 -24.62
N GLY A 275 11.83 11.56 -24.13
CA GLY A 275 10.78 12.58 -24.05
C GLY A 275 9.99 12.56 -22.73
N CYS A 276 10.22 11.58 -21.84
CA CYS A 276 9.69 11.61 -20.49
C CYS A 276 10.21 12.83 -19.72
N ARG A 277 9.34 13.48 -18.94
CA ARG A 277 9.64 14.71 -18.22
C ARG A 277 9.77 14.47 -16.72
N ALA A 278 10.80 15.05 -16.10
CA ALA A 278 10.85 15.22 -14.65
C ALA A 278 9.88 16.36 -14.23
N VAL A 279 8.96 16.07 -13.31
CA VAL A 279 7.98 17.03 -12.78
C VAL A 279 7.91 16.89 -11.27
N ALA A 280 8.17 17.97 -10.54
CA ALA A 280 8.15 17.91 -9.08
C ALA A 280 6.76 18.28 -8.52
N PHE A 281 6.47 17.83 -7.31
CA PHE A 281 5.45 18.43 -6.46
C PHE A 281 6.06 18.94 -5.16
N THR A 282 5.47 20.00 -4.61
CA THR A 282 5.88 20.61 -3.34
C THR A 282 4.65 21.15 -2.61
N THR A 283 4.64 21.15 -1.28
CA THR A 283 3.60 21.82 -0.48
C THR A 283 3.86 23.32 -0.32
N LEU A 284 4.92 23.83 -0.95
CA LEU A 284 5.29 25.24 -1.04
C LEU A 284 4.92 25.85 -2.39
N THR A 285 5.33 27.09 -2.63
CA THR A 285 5.15 27.75 -3.93
C THR A 285 6.00 27.04 -5.01
N PRO A 286 5.38 26.54 -6.10
CA PRO A 286 6.08 25.74 -7.10
C PRO A 286 6.95 26.57 -8.03
N ALA A 287 8.10 26.01 -8.43
CA ALA A 287 8.92 26.52 -9.52
C ALA A 287 8.36 26.10 -10.91
N ILE A 288 9.14 26.34 -11.98
CA ILE A 288 8.79 25.87 -13.33
C ILE A 288 8.82 24.35 -13.35
N SER A 289 7.85 23.73 -14.04
CA SER A 289 7.73 22.26 -14.11
C SER A 289 7.40 21.61 -12.77
N MET A 290 6.69 22.32 -11.89
CA MET A 290 6.23 21.81 -10.62
C MET A 290 4.73 22.00 -10.40
N LEU A 291 4.16 21.19 -9.53
CA LEU A 291 2.87 21.43 -8.89
C LEU A 291 3.10 21.88 -7.44
N GLY A 292 2.28 22.78 -6.93
CA GLY A 292 2.42 23.21 -5.54
C GLY A 292 1.31 24.09 -5.01
N VAL A 293 1.60 24.86 -3.96
CA VAL A 293 0.61 25.67 -3.23
C VAL A 293 0.93 27.16 -3.33
N VAL A 294 -0.06 27.96 -3.72
CA VAL A 294 0.00 29.43 -3.70
C VAL A 294 -1.25 29.95 -3.01
N GLU A 295 -1.07 30.67 -1.90
CA GLU A 295 -2.17 31.31 -1.15
C GLU A 295 -3.37 30.38 -0.84
N GLY A 296 -3.08 29.12 -0.52
CA GLY A 296 -4.11 28.11 -0.20
C GLY A 296 -4.75 27.43 -1.42
N LEU A 297 -4.24 27.68 -2.62
CA LEU A 297 -4.64 27.03 -3.87
C LEU A 297 -3.58 26.00 -4.29
N LEU A 298 -4.02 24.80 -4.70
CA LEU A 298 -3.21 23.86 -5.45
C LEU A 298 -3.08 24.37 -6.89
N VAL A 299 -1.86 24.46 -7.41
CA VAL A 299 -1.60 25.00 -8.75
C VAL A 299 -0.66 24.11 -9.57
N ASP A 300 -0.86 24.11 -10.89
CA ASP A 300 -0.05 23.40 -11.88
C ASP A 300 0.78 24.40 -12.71
N ARG A 301 2.10 24.30 -12.60
CA ARG A 301 3.09 25.00 -13.44
C ARG A 301 3.88 24.03 -14.32
N ALA A 302 3.39 22.81 -14.51
CA ALA A 302 4.08 21.74 -15.22
C ALA A 302 3.44 21.41 -16.56
N PHE A 303 2.11 21.37 -16.65
CA PHE A 303 1.40 20.85 -17.82
C PHE A 303 0.64 21.93 -18.60
N ILE A 304 1.14 23.17 -18.57
CA ILE A 304 0.64 24.30 -19.34
C ILE A 304 1.73 24.86 -20.27
N ALA A 305 1.34 25.47 -21.40
CA ALA A 305 2.27 26.01 -22.38
C ALA A 305 3.06 27.22 -21.81
N GLU A 306 2.38 28.08 -21.06
CA GLU A 306 2.92 29.31 -20.46
C GLU A 306 3.58 29.07 -19.08
N ARG A 307 4.06 27.85 -18.80
CA ARG A 307 4.63 27.44 -17.49
C ARG A 307 5.75 28.32 -16.92
N LYS A 308 6.38 29.13 -17.77
CA LYS A 308 7.41 30.10 -17.36
C LYS A 308 6.79 31.23 -16.54
N ASP A 309 5.63 31.74 -16.96
CA ASP A 309 5.07 32.99 -16.48
C ASP A 309 3.70 32.80 -15.79
N SER A 310 3.09 31.63 -15.93
CA SER A 310 1.74 31.33 -15.42
C SER A 310 1.68 30.07 -14.56
N ALA A 311 0.62 29.96 -13.77
CA ALA A 311 0.19 28.76 -13.07
C ALA A 311 -1.32 28.61 -13.28
N VAL A 312 -1.81 27.37 -13.46
CA VAL A 312 -3.26 27.11 -13.52
C VAL A 312 -3.74 26.59 -12.17
N GLU A 313 -4.88 27.09 -11.70
CA GLU A 313 -5.50 26.61 -10.47
C GLU A 313 -6.09 25.22 -10.68
N LEU A 314 -5.75 24.30 -9.78
CA LEU A 314 -6.31 22.95 -9.76
C LEU A 314 -7.47 22.86 -8.77
N ALA A 315 -7.28 23.34 -7.54
CA ALA A 315 -8.29 23.31 -6.49
C ALA A 315 -7.92 24.23 -5.32
N SER A 316 -8.86 24.50 -4.43
CA SER A 316 -8.59 25.08 -3.11
C SER A 316 -8.16 23.99 -2.13
N MET A 317 -7.33 24.32 -1.14
CA MET A 317 -7.05 23.40 -0.03
C MET A 317 -8.33 22.98 0.72
N SER A 318 -9.36 23.82 0.73
CA SER A 318 -10.67 23.48 1.32
C SER A 318 -11.41 22.38 0.57
N ASP A 319 -11.06 22.13 -0.70
CA ASP A 319 -11.65 21.03 -1.49
C ASP A 319 -11.16 19.65 -1.02
N LEU A 320 -10.07 19.59 -0.22
CA LEU A 320 -9.54 18.35 0.36
C LEU A 320 -10.29 17.90 1.62
N GLY A 321 -11.21 18.72 2.12
CA GLY A 321 -12.00 18.45 3.32
C GLY A 321 -11.84 19.50 4.42
N PRO A 322 -12.45 19.28 5.60
CA PRO A 322 -12.45 20.24 6.70
C PRO A 322 -11.06 20.49 7.30
N VAL A 323 -10.14 19.55 7.11
CA VAL A 323 -8.74 19.65 7.48
C VAL A 323 -7.93 19.20 6.27
N ALA A 324 -6.94 19.99 5.87
CA ALA A 324 -6.03 19.67 4.77
C ALA A 324 -4.58 19.59 5.28
N PRO A 325 -4.20 18.48 5.95
CA PRO A 325 -2.84 18.29 6.42
C PRO A 325 -1.81 18.36 5.28
N ARG A 326 -0.58 18.78 5.59
CA ARG A 326 0.51 18.88 4.61
C ARG A 326 0.71 17.61 3.77
N HIS A 327 0.67 16.43 4.38
CA HIS A 327 0.83 15.17 3.63
C HIS A 327 -0.40 14.86 2.74
N MET A 328 -1.60 15.32 3.09
CA MET A 328 -2.78 15.18 2.23
C MET A 328 -2.69 16.10 1.01
N VAL A 329 -2.21 17.32 1.21
CA VAL A 329 -1.85 18.27 0.13
C VAL A 329 -0.80 17.65 -0.79
N ALA A 330 0.27 17.08 -0.24
CA ALA A 330 1.31 16.39 -1.01
C ALA A 330 0.74 15.23 -1.84
N ASN A 331 -0.09 14.36 -1.24
CA ASN A 331 -0.75 13.26 -1.94
C ASN A 331 -1.68 13.78 -3.06
N ALA A 332 -2.40 14.87 -2.83
CA ALA A 332 -3.29 15.48 -3.83
C ALA A 332 -2.49 16.07 -5.01
N LEU A 333 -1.37 16.74 -4.75
CA LEU A 333 -0.49 17.27 -5.80
C LEU A 333 0.20 16.15 -6.59
N ALA A 334 0.62 15.08 -5.92
CA ALA A 334 1.18 13.91 -6.60
C ALA A 334 0.14 13.23 -7.52
N ALA A 335 -1.08 12.99 -7.01
CA ALA A 335 -2.18 12.45 -7.80
C ALA A 335 -2.54 13.36 -8.98
N ALA A 336 -2.61 14.69 -8.74
CA ALA A 336 -2.81 15.68 -9.79
C ALA A 336 -1.70 15.59 -10.85
N GLY A 337 -0.43 15.50 -10.45
CA GLY A 337 0.70 15.36 -11.36
C GLY A 337 0.55 14.16 -12.31
N LEU A 338 0.16 13.00 -11.77
CA LEU A 338 -0.08 11.78 -12.56
C LEU A 338 -1.21 11.98 -13.59
N VAL A 339 -2.37 12.47 -13.17
CA VAL A 339 -3.52 12.60 -14.09
C VAL A 339 -3.35 13.74 -15.07
N ARG A 340 -2.63 14.81 -14.70
CA ARG A 340 -2.24 15.90 -15.62
C ARG A 340 -1.26 15.40 -16.69
N ALA A 341 -0.32 14.52 -16.34
CA ALA A 341 0.55 13.85 -17.30
C ALA A 341 -0.22 12.92 -18.24
N TYR A 342 -1.30 12.29 -17.75
CA TYR A 342 -2.21 11.48 -18.57
C TYR A 342 -3.02 12.34 -19.56
N GLY A 343 -3.42 13.55 -19.13
CA GLY A 343 -4.17 14.53 -19.95
C GLY A 343 -5.49 14.99 -19.34
N VAL A 344 -5.77 14.65 -18.08
CA VAL A 344 -6.98 15.10 -17.35
C VAL A 344 -6.92 16.62 -17.16
N SER A 345 -8.02 17.33 -17.40
CA SER A 345 -8.07 18.80 -17.31
C SER A 345 -8.08 19.32 -15.85
N PRO A 346 -7.68 20.57 -15.58
CA PRO A 346 -7.69 21.14 -14.22
C PRO A 346 -9.07 21.08 -13.56
N GLU A 347 -10.14 21.25 -14.33
CA GLU A 347 -11.52 21.22 -13.84
C GLU A 347 -11.87 19.83 -13.28
N HIS A 348 -11.54 18.76 -14.01
CA HIS A 348 -11.77 17.39 -13.54
C HIS A 348 -10.84 16.99 -12.39
N VAL A 349 -9.64 17.58 -12.28
CA VAL A 349 -8.81 17.43 -11.07
C VAL A 349 -9.56 17.98 -9.86
N ARG A 350 -10.14 19.18 -9.95
CA ARG A 350 -10.94 19.76 -8.86
C ARG A 350 -12.12 18.87 -8.49
N GLU A 351 -12.90 18.45 -9.47
CA GLU A 351 -14.08 17.61 -9.27
C GLU A 351 -13.72 16.28 -8.61
N GLY A 352 -12.61 15.65 -9.04
CA GLY A 352 -12.10 14.43 -8.42
C GLY A 352 -11.65 14.63 -6.98
N LEU A 353 -10.98 15.75 -6.66
CA LEU A 353 -10.61 16.07 -5.28
C LEU A 353 -11.83 16.23 -4.39
N GLN A 354 -12.86 16.94 -4.87
CA GLN A 354 -14.11 17.15 -4.13
C GLN A 354 -14.94 15.87 -3.97
N ALA A 355 -14.89 14.98 -4.97
CA ALA A 355 -15.60 13.70 -4.96
C ALA A 355 -14.87 12.61 -4.17
N TYR A 356 -13.59 12.80 -3.86
CA TYR A 356 -12.81 11.81 -3.13
C TYR A 356 -13.30 11.64 -1.70
N ILE A 357 -13.59 10.40 -1.34
CA ILE A 357 -13.95 10.03 0.02
C ILE A 357 -12.74 9.31 0.63
N PRO A 358 -12.07 9.90 1.63
CA PRO A 358 -10.96 9.25 2.32
C PRO A 358 -11.39 7.89 2.91
N GLY A 359 -10.52 6.90 2.78
CA GLY A 359 -10.76 5.59 3.40
C GLY A 359 -10.83 5.70 4.92
N SER A 360 -11.63 4.83 5.55
CA SER A 360 -11.75 4.74 7.02
C SER A 360 -10.38 4.68 7.71
N HIS A 361 -10.30 5.28 8.90
CA HIS A 361 -9.12 5.27 9.77
C HIS A 361 -7.88 6.02 9.25
N ARG A 362 -8.04 6.96 8.32
CA ARG A 362 -6.98 7.85 7.81
C ARG A 362 -7.33 9.31 8.10
N ILE A 363 -6.77 9.87 9.18
CA ILE A 363 -7.10 11.22 9.70
C ILE A 363 -8.60 11.49 9.64
N GLN A 364 -9.37 10.52 10.11
CA GLN A 364 -10.81 10.52 10.00
C GLN A 364 -11.40 11.31 11.18
N PRO A 365 -12.09 12.44 10.96
CA PRO A 365 -12.82 13.10 12.02
C PRO A 365 -13.95 12.20 12.51
N VAL A 366 -13.95 11.88 13.80
CA VAL A 366 -14.96 11.01 14.44
C VAL A 366 -16.04 11.85 15.09
N ALA A 367 -15.65 12.87 15.85
CA ALA A 367 -16.55 13.76 16.55
C ALA A 367 -15.88 15.11 16.84
N LYS A 368 -16.71 16.14 17.04
CA LYS A 368 -16.30 17.41 17.66
C LYS A 368 -17.25 17.70 18.82
N GLN A 369 -16.77 17.61 20.06
CA GLN A 369 -17.58 17.74 21.26
C GLN A 369 -16.87 18.60 22.30
N ASN A 370 -17.59 19.51 22.96
CA ASN A 370 -17.03 20.43 23.97
C ASN A 370 -15.78 21.19 23.48
N GLY A 371 -15.72 21.48 22.18
CA GLY A 371 -14.58 22.13 21.53
C GLY A 371 -13.38 21.23 21.25
N VAL A 372 -13.42 19.95 21.60
CA VAL A 372 -12.39 18.94 21.34
C VAL A 372 -12.66 18.23 20.01
N LEU A 373 -11.63 18.12 19.17
CA LEU A 373 -11.68 17.36 17.91
C LEU A 373 -11.14 15.94 18.13
N TRP A 374 -11.88 14.93 17.71
CA TRP A 374 -11.47 13.52 17.82
C TRP A 374 -11.12 12.97 16.45
N ILE A 375 -9.86 12.56 16.26
CA ILE A 375 -9.34 12.08 14.98
C ILE A 375 -8.88 10.63 15.09
N ASN A 376 -9.41 9.79 14.20
CA ASN A 376 -8.98 8.41 14.03
C ASN A 376 -7.97 8.30 12.89
N ASP A 377 -6.72 8.00 13.22
CA ASP A 377 -5.66 7.69 12.26
C ASP A 377 -4.97 6.35 12.58
N SER A 378 -5.75 5.32 12.91
CA SER A 378 -5.24 3.99 13.29
C SER A 378 -4.34 3.34 12.23
N LYS A 379 -4.40 3.82 10.97
CA LYS A 379 -3.48 3.42 9.89
C LYS A 379 -2.05 3.94 10.05
N ALA A 380 -1.79 4.89 10.96
CA ALA A 380 -0.43 5.36 11.27
C ALA A 380 0.35 4.31 12.10
N THR A 381 0.72 3.21 11.45
CA THR A 381 1.33 2.02 12.09
C THR A 381 2.86 2.06 12.21
N ASN A 382 3.49 3.19 11.86
CA ASN A 382 4.93 3.42 11.99
C ASN A 382 5.20 4.89 12.42
N PRO A 383 6.40 5.22 12.93
CA PRO A 383 6.72 6.56 13.42
C PRO A 383 6.58 7.66 12.36
N HIS A 384 6.95 7.39 11.11
CA HIS A 384 6.85 8.36 10.03
C HIS A 384 5.38 8.75 9.74
N ALA A 385 4.48 7.76 9.68
CA ALA A 385 3.05 8.00 9.48
C ALA A 385 2.44 8.76 10.67
N ALA A 386 2.82 8.41 11.90
CA ALA A 386 2.37 9.15 13.09
C ALA A 386 2.91 10.59 13.10
N SER A 387 4.14 10.82 12.65
CA SER A 387 4.74 12.15 12.53
C SER A 387 3.92 13.03 11.58
N ALA A 388 3.55 12.49 10.41
CA ALA A 388 2.73 13.19 9.43
C ALA A 388 1.33 13.55 9.96
N SER A 389 0.77 12.71 10.83
CA SER A 389 -0.52 12.92 11.49
C SER A 389 -0.43 13.96 12.59
N LEU A 390 0.57 13.83 13.47
CA LEU A 390 0.82 14.76 14.57
C LEU A 390 0.99 16.17 14.02
N ALA A 391 1.81 16.36 12.99
CA ALA A 391 2.08 17.66 12.35
C ALA A 391 0.81 18.45 11.94
N ALA A 392 -0.34 17.79 11.79
CA ALA A 392 -1.58 18.40 11.32
C ALA A 392 -2.40 19.11 12.43
N PHE A 393 -2.14 18.84 13.71
CA PHE A 393 -3.02 19.27 14.80
C PHE A 393 -2.24 19.88 15.95
N ASP A 394 -2.64 21.02 16.52
CA ASP A 394 -1.94 21.63 17.66
C ASP A 394 -2.96 22.36 18.55
N PRO A 395 -3.05 22.06 19.87
CA PRO A 395 -2.32 21.04 20.63
C PRO A 395 -2.96 19.64 20.56
N VAL A 396 -2.21 18.60 20.95
CA VAL A 396 -2.58 17.19 20.82
C VAL A 396 -2.54 16.42 22.14
N VAL A 397 -3.63 15.71 22.45
CA VAL A 397 -3.63 14.57 23.37
C VAL A 397 -3.48 13.31 22.51
N TRP A 398 -2.30 12.68 22.57
CA TRP A 398 -1.90 11.64 21.64
C TRP A 398 -2.17 10.24 22.22
N ILE A 399 -2.92 9.40 21.51
CA ILE A 399 -3.07 7.99 21.86
C ILE A 399 -2.10 7.17 21.00
N ALA A 400 -1.14 6.51 21.66
CA ALA A 400 0.05 5.96 21.02
C ALA A 400 0.44 4.58 21.57
N GLY A 401 1.11 3.78 20.74
CA GLY A 401 1.67 2.48 21.13
C GLY A 401 1.03 1.27 20.45
N GLY A 402 1.58 0.10 20.77
CA GLY A 402 1.34 -1.17 20.08
C GLY A 402 2.65 -1.94 19.89
N LEU A 403 2.68 -2.87 18.94
CA LEU A 403 3.88 -3.66 18.68
C LEU A 403 4.95 -2.83 17.93
N SER A 404 6.05 -2.53 18.63
CA SER A 404 7.24 -1.89 18.05
C SER A 404 7.98 -2.87 17.15
N LYS A 405 8.18 -2.51 15.87
CA LYS A 405 8.93 -3.33 14.90
C LYS A 405 10.44 -3.00 14.91
N GLY A 406 11.00 -2.73 16.08
CA GLY A 406 12.42 -2.37 16.22
C GLY A 406 12.78 -0.95 15.74
N VAL A 407 11.78 -0.09 15.54
CA VAL A 407 11.96 1.31 15.13
C VAL A 407 12.21 2.22 16.33
N SER A 408 13.04 3.25 16.15
CA SER A 408 13.22 4.31 17.15
C SER A 408 12.09 5.33 17.08
N TYR A 409 11.65 5.85 18.22
CA TYR A 409 10.66 6.94 18.33
C TYR A 409 11.31 8.30 18.65
N ASP A 410 12.65 8.36 18.73
CA ASP A 410 13.35 9.55 19.23
C ASP A 410 13.04 10.81 18.42
N ASP A 411 13.20 10.74 17.09
CA ASP A 411 12.95 11.89 16.22
C ASP A 411 11.46 12.26 16.17
N LEU A 412 10.56 11.26 16.17
CA LEU A 412 9.12 11.48 16.27
C LEU A 412 8.75 12.30 17.51
N VAL A 413 9.25 11.92 18.68
CA VAL A 413 8.94 12.64 19.92
C VAL A 413 9.59 14.02 19.91
N ARG A 414 10.86 14.11 19.50
CA ARG A 414 11.63 15.36 19.47
C ARG A 414 10.98 16.42 18.61
N ASP A 415 10.48 16.04 17.43
CA ASP A 415 9.89 16.97 16.47
C ASP A 415 8.51 17.49 16.92
N HIS A 416 7.78 16.69 17.70
CA HIS A 416 6.40 17.00 18.10
C HIS A 416 6.21 17.43 19.56
N THR A 417 7.27 17.42 20.38
CA THR A 417 7.20 17.69 21.83
C THR A 417 6.38 18.93 22.21
N ARG A 418 6.55 20.06 21.49
CA ARG A 418 5.85 21.33 21.77
C ARG A 418 4.33 21.27 21.64
N ARG A 419 3.86 20.27 20.90
CA ARG A 419 2.48 20.11 20.43
C ARG A 419 1.75 19.08 21.30
N LEU A 420 2.51 18.24 22.02
CA LEU A 420 1.99 17.20 22.87
C LEU A 420 1.56 17.80 24.22
N LYS A 421 0.26 17.77 24.48
CA LYS A 421 -0.30 18.12 25.78
C LYS A 421 -0.25 16.95 26.76
N ALA A 422 -0.45 15.73 26.26
CA ALA A 422 -0.31 14.48 27.00
C ALA A 422 -0.22 13.31 26.03
N VAL A 423 0.29 12.18 26.51
CA VAL A 423 0.30 10.90 25.77
C VAL A 423 -0.42 9.83 26.57
N VAL A 424 -1.37 9.15 25.95
CA VAL A 424 -2.07 7.99 26.49
C VAL A 424 -1.53 6.75 25.80
N LEU A 425 -0.87 5.88 26.55
CA LEU A 425 -0.22 4.70 26.01
C LEU A 425 -1.19 3.52 25.93
N ILE A 426 -1.14 2.84 24.79
CA ILE A 426 -1.76 1.53 24.55
C ILE A 426 -0.69 0.56 24.07
N GLY A 427 -0.98 -0.74 24.10
CA GLY A 427 -0.06 -1.80 23.69
C GLY A 427 0.53 -2.60 24.84
N LYS A 428 1.07 -3.77 24.52
CA LYS A 428 1.77 -4.64 25.48
C LYS A 428 3.23 -4.26 25.69
N ASP A 429 3.86 -3.66 24.68
CA ASP A 429 5.25 -3.21 24.73
C ASP A 429 5.34 -1.70 24.39
N THR A 430 5.38 -0.88 25.44
CA THR A 430 5.44 0.58 25.34
C THR A 430 6.82 1.14 25.69
N ALA A 431 7.78 0.30 26.07
CA ALA A 431 9.03 0.71 26.70
C ALA A 431 9.86 1.66 25.82
N SER A 432 10.04 1.31 24.54
CA SER A 432 10.82 2.14 23.60
C SER A 432 10.22 3.54 23.40
N LEU A 433 8.88 3.63 23.29
CA LEU A 433 8.19 4.91 23.16
C LEU A 433 8.26 5.71 24.46
N GLU A 434 8.08 5.05 25.61
CA GLU A 434 8.21 5.67 26.93
C GLU A 434 9.61 6.24 27.17
N GLU A 435 10.66 5.51 26.84
CA GLU A 435 12.04 5.97 26.95
C GLU A 435 12.30 7.19 26.07
N SER A 436 11.76 7.19 24.85
CA SER A 436 11.87 8.31 23.91
C SER A 436 11.13 9.56 24.44
N LEU A 437 9.91 9.37 24.98
CA LEU A 437 9.13 10.42 25.64
C LEU A 437 9.87 10.99 26.86
N GLN A 438 10.42 10.14 27.72
CA GLN A 438 11.18 10.58 28.89
C GLN A 438 12.43 11.37 28.52
N ARG A 439 13.09 11.01 27.40
CA ARG A 439 14.31 11.65 26.91
C ARG A 439 14.05 12.99 26.23
N HIS A 440 13.00 13.07 25.41
CA HIS A 440 12.77 14.20 24.50
C HIS A 440 11.56 15.08 24.85
N ALA A 441 10.67 14.62 25.73
CA ALA A 441 9.48 15.32 26.19
C ALA A 441 9.17 15.07 27.69
N PRO A 442 10.13 15.31 28.60
CA PRO A 442 10.00 14.94 30.03
C PRO A 442 8.85 15.66 30.75
N ASP A 443 8.42 16.82 30.26
CA ASP A 443 7.34 17.61 30.84
C ASP A 443 5.95 17.20 30.33
N VAL A 444 5.87 16.32 29.32
CA VAL A 444 4.60 15.85 28.76
C VAL A 444 4.06 14.72 29.65
N PRO A 445 2.85 14.86 30.24
CA PRO A 445 2.23 13.80 31.01
C PRO A 445 2.03 12.53 30.18
N VAL A 446 2.49 11.39 30.71
CA VAL A 446 2.31 10.07 30.10
C VAL A 446 1.38 9.22 30.96
N ILE A 447 0.22 8.87 30.41
CA ILE A 447 -0.78 8.03 31.08
C ILE A 447 -0.64 6.59 30.60
N ARG A 448 -0.41 5.69 31.56
CA ARG A 448 -0.36 4.25 31.34
C ARG A 448 -1.71 3.63 31.65
N GLN A 449 -2.12 2.65 30.86
CA GLN A 449 -3.23 1.78 31.26
C GLN A 449 -2.75 0.80 32.32
N ALA A 450 -3.52 0.65 33.40
CA ALA A 450 -3.18 -0.28 34.45
C ALA A 450 -3.23 -1.72 33.89
N ALA A 451 -2.17 -2.51 34.12
CA ALA A 451 -2.06 -3.91 33.71
C ALA A 451 -3.07 -4.89 34.37
N GLY A 452 -4.12 -4.38 35.03
CA GLY A 452 -4.92 -5.12 36.02
C GLY A 452 -6.36 -5.47 35.64
N HIS A 453 -6.80 -5.29 34.39
CA HIS A 453 -8.17 -5.67 33.98
C HIS A 453 -8.26 -6.82 32.97
N THR A 454 -7.14 -7.38 32.55
CA THR A 454 -7.09 -8.67 31.83
C THR A 454 -7.18 -9.89 32.75
N GLU A 455 -7.01 -9.74 34.07
CA GLU A 455 -7.06 -10.86 35.03
C GLU A 455 -8.46 -11.07 35.68
N MET A 456 -9.35 -10.06 35.65
CA MET A 456 -10.67 -10.17 36.31
C MET A 456 -11.78 -10.82 35.48
N VAL A 457 -11.46 -11.47 34.36
CA VAL A 457 -12.41 -12.36 33.64
C VAL A 457 -12.21 -13.83 34.04
N GLN A 458 -11.19 -14.17 34.85
CA GLN A 458 -10.93 -15.55 35.29
C GLN A 458 -11.70 -16.01 36.54
N SER A 459 -12.88 -15.44 36.81
CA SER A 459 -13.69 -15.88 37.96
C SER A 459 -15.19 -15.85 37.67
N ALA A 460 -15.64 -16.76 36.80
CA ALA A 460 -16.82 -17.62 37.02
C ALA A 460 -17.17 -18.39 35.73
N GLY A 461 -16.52 -19.53 35.51
CA GLY A 461 -16.89 -20.42 34.40
C GLY A 461 -15.89 -21.57 34.26
N THR A 462 -16.32 -22.76 34.66
CA THR A 462 -15.53 -23.99 34.61
C THR A 462 -15.16 -24.40 33.18
N GLY A 463 -13.85 -24.49 32.91
CA GLY A 463 -13.23 -25.40 31.94
C GLY A 463 -13.47 -25.11 30.45
N HIS A 464 -12.46 -24.52 29.80
CA HIS A 464 -11.79 -24.94 28.55
C HIS A 464 -10.80 -23.82 28.16
N ASP A 465 -9.55 -24.18 27.85
CA ASP A 465 -8.45 -23.28 27.50
C ASP A 465 -8.70 -22.52 26.19
N ALA A 466 -9.46 -21.42 26.24
CA ALA A 466 -9.48 -20.40 25.21
C ALA A 466 -8.78 -19.15 25.76
N ALA A 467 -7.72 -18.71 25.08
CA ALA A 467 -7.15 -17.39 25.31
C ALA A 467 -8.28 -16.34 25.20
N PRO A 468 -8.32 -15.31 26.07
CA PRO A 468 -9.36 -14.29 25.99
C PRO A 468 -9.40 -13.71 24.59
N ASP A 469 -10.62 -13.54 24.05
CA ASP A 469 -10.81 -13.02 22.71
C ASP A 469 -10.14 -11.64 22.62
N SER A 470 -9.14 -11.53 21.73
CA SER A 470 -8.41 -10.28 21.48
C SER A 470 -9.37 -9.15 21.10
N ALA A 471 -10.56 -9.47 20.59
CA ALA A 471 -11.61 -8.51 20.26
C ALA A 471 -12.17 -7.79 21.49
N GLU A 472 -12.63 -8.53 22.51
CA GLU A 472 -13.17 -7.94 23.74
C GLU A 472 -12.10 -7.19 24.54
N THR A 473 -10.89 -7.75 24.58
CA THR A 473 -9.76 -7.11 25.28
C THR A 473 -9.39 -5.78 24.62
N GLY A 474 -9.34 -5.72 23.29
CA GLY A 474 -9.01 -4.50 22.55
C GLY A 474 -10.06 -3.39 22.71
N LYS A 475 -11.37 -3.74 22.73
CA LYS A 475 -12.44 -2.75 22.95
C LYS A 475 -12.31 -2.11 24.33
N ALA A 476 -12.09 -2.89 25.38
CA ALA A 476 -11.94 -2.38 26.74
C ALA A 476 -10.72 -1.46 26.90
N VAL A 477 -9.57 -1.86 26.34
CA VAL A 477 -8.35 -1.05 26.27
C VAL A 477 -8.64 0.29 25.60
N MET A 478 -9.30 0.29 24.44
CA MET A 478 -9.55 1.54 23.73
C MET A 478 -10.55 2.45 24.45
N ALA A 479 -11.58 1.88 25.08
CA ALA A 479 -12.51 2.65 25.90
C ALA A 479 -11.80 3.38 27.06
N GLN A 480 -10.88 2.70 27.74
CA GLN A 480 -10.06 3.33 28.80
C GLN A 480 -9.14 4.42 28.25
N ALA A 481 -8.54 4.21 27.07
CA ALA A 481 -7.70 5.22 26.42
C ALA A 481 -8.49 6.49 26.11
N VAL A 482 -9.67 6.33 25.51
CA VAL A 482 -10.58 7.43 25.14
C VAL A 482 -11.06 8.17 26.38
N ALA A 483 -11.45 7.45 27.44
CA ALA A 483 -11.84 8.06 28.71
C ALA A 483 -10.70 8.87 29.34
N SER A 484 -9.48 8.33 29.33
CA SER A 484 -8.29 9.03 29.85
C SER A 484 -7.97 10.28 29.02
N ALA A 485 -8.04 10.17 27.69
CA ALA A 485 -7.81 11.30 26.79
C ALA A 485 -8.86 12.40 27.00
N ALA A 486 -10.13 12.04 27.21
CA ALA A 486 -11.21 12.99 27.49
C ALA A 486 -10.97 13.82 28.77
N GLN A 487 -10.38 13.20 29.81
CA GLN A 487 -10.06 13.90 31.06
C GLN A 487 -8.91 14.92 30.91
N LEU A 488 -8.03 14.71 29.92
CA LEU A 488 -6.86 15.56 29.67
C LEU A 488 -7.15 16.67 28.66
N ALA A 489 -8.09 16.42 27.74
CA ALA A 489 -8.46 17.34 26.67
C ALA A 489 -9.33 18.50 27.19
N ALA A 490 -9.14 19.67 26.60
CA ALA A 490 -9.92 20.87 26.81
C ALA A 490 -10.38 21.45 25.46
N SER A 491 -11.35 22.36 25.50
CA SER A 491 -11.83 23.06 24.29
C SER A 491 -10.66 23.68 23.50
N GLY A 492 -10.58 23.37 22.20
CA GLY A 492 -9.47 23.76 21.32
C GLY A 492 -8.45 22.64 21.07
N ASP A 493 -8.42 21.59 21.88
CA ASP A 493 -7.48 20.48 21.72
C ASP A 493 -7.95 19.48 20.65
N THR A 494 -6.99 18.68 20.16
CA THR A 494 -7.27 17.47 19.37
C THR A 494 -6.89 16.21 20.16
N VAL A 495 -7.80 15.25 20.25
CA VAL A 495 -7.45 13.87 20.63
C VAL A 495 -7.15 13.09 19.36
N LEU A 496 -5.89 12.67 19.22
CA LEU A 496 -5.38 12.01 18.02
C LEU A 496 -5.01 10.55 18.29
N MET A 497 -5.70 9.63 17.63
CA MET A 497 -5.34 8.21 17.61
C MET A 497 -4.41 7.92 16.44
N ALA A 498 -3.09 8.11 16.64
CA ALA A 498 -2.04 7.88 15.63
C ALA A 498 -0.92 7.00 16.22
N PRO A 499 -1.08 5.67 16.25
CA PRO A 499 -0.41 4.78 17.21
C PRO A 499 1.11 4.67 17.06
N ALA A 500 1.68 5.06 15.91
CA ALA A 500 3.09 4.87 15.54
C ALA A 500 3.58 3.41 15.50
N ALA A 501 2.69 2.44 15.75
CA ALA A 501 3.01 1.03 15.91
C ALA A 501 1.91 0.11 15.34
N ALA A 502 2.29 -1.15 15.08
CA ALA A 502 1.36 -2.18 14.63
C ALA A 502 0.36 -2.56 15.74
N SER A 503 -0.81 -3.08 15.35
CA SER A 503 -1.94 -3.31 16.26
C SER A 503 -2.02 -4.73 16.84
N MET A 504 -1.21 -5.66 16.34
CA MET A 504 -1.40 -7.12 16.48
C MET A 504 -1.20 -7.65 17.91
N ASP A 505 -0.72 -6.82 18.82
CA ASP A 505 -0.51 -7.17 20.22
C ASP A 505 -1.81 -7.13 21.06
N GLN A 506 -2.75 -6.26 20.69
CA GLN A 506 -4.03 -6.05 21.38
C GLN A 506 -5.26 -6.10 20.47
N PHE A 507 -5.09 -6.06 19.15
CA PHE A 507 -6.17 -6.00 18.17
C PHE A 507 -5.87 -6.90 16.97
N SER A 508 -6.90 -7.54 16.41
CA SER A 508 -6.78 -8.37 15.19
C SER A 508 -6.31 -7.62 13.93
N SER A 509 -6.50 -6.30 13.86
CA SER A 509 -6.03 -5.45 12.77
C SER A 509 -6.05 -3.97 13.15
N TYR A 510 -5.43 -3.12 12.32
CA TYR A 510 -5.53 -1.66 12.49
C TYR A 510 -6.98 -1.18 12.34
N ALA A 511 -7.80 -1.86 11.52
CA ALA A 511 -9.19 -1.52 11.30
C ALA A 511 -10.00 -1.78 12.57
N HIS A 512 -9.82 -2.97 13.16
CA HIS A 512 -10.41 -3.30 14.45
C HIS A 512 -10.02 -2.29 15.55
N ARG A 513 -8.75 -1.88 15.63
CA ARG A 513 -8.31 -0.80 16.54
C ARG A 513 -8.99 0.54 16.27
N GLY A 514 -9.13 0.90 14.99
CA GLY A 514 -9.78 2.13 14.56
C GLY A 514 -11.28 2.14 14.83
N ASP A 515 -11.96 1.01 14.63
CA ASP A 515 -13.38 0.82 14.94
C ASP A 515 -13.63 0.88 16.44
N ALA A 516 -12.74 0.27 17.25
CA ALA A 516 -12.81 0.37 18.71
C ALA A 516 -12.70 1.83 19.17
N PHE A 517 -11.84 2.64 18.54
CA PHE A 517 -11.73 4.07 18.86
C PHE A 517 -13.00 4.83 18.46
N ILE A 518 -13.53 4.59 17.25
CA ILE A 518 -14.78 5.22 16.81
C ILE A 518 -15.94 4.89 17.76
N ALA A 519 -16.07 3.61 18.13
CA ALA A 519 -17.11 3.15 19.05
C ALA A 519 -16.99 3.83 20.42
N ALA A 520 -15.79 3.82 21.01
CA ALA A 520 -15.54 4.44 22.31
C ALA A 520 -15.81 5.96 22.31
N VAL A 521 -15.42 6.68 21.25
CA VAL A 521 -15.71 8.12 21.12
C VAL A 521 -17.22 8.36 20.98
N ARG A 522 -17.94 7.54 20.20
CA ARG A 522 -19.41 7.67 20.08
C ARG A 522 -20.11 7.39 21.41
N GLU A 523 -19.71 6.34 22.12
CA GLU A 523 -20.25 6.01 23.45
C GLU A 523 -20.03 7.16 24.44
N LEU A 524 -18.85 7.79 24.43
CA LEU A 524 -18.55 8.97 25.25
C LEU A 524 -19.47 10.16 24.89
N VAL A 525 -19.60 10.47 23.59
CA VAL A 525 -20.40 11.60 23.11
C VAL A 525 -21.89 11.41 23.45
N GLU A 526 -22.41 10.20 23.31
CA GLU A 526 -23.79 9.86 23.65
C GLU A 526 -24.05 9.88 25.17
N GLY A 527 -23.07 9.45 25.98
CA GLY A 527 -23.15 9.48 27.43
C GLY A 527 -23.30 10.91 27.97
N ASP A 528 -22.46 11.82 27.49
CA ASP A 528 -22.48 13.24 27.86
C ASP A 528 -23.79 13.94 27.46
N ALA A 529 -24.36 13.56 26.31
CA ALA A 529 -25.63 14.11 25.83
C ALA A 529 -26.83 13.70 26.71
N ARG A 530 -26.74 12.58 27.43
CA ARG A 530 -27.77 12.13 28.37
C ARG A 530 -27.63 12.84 29.72
N THR A 531 -26.40 13.01 30.22
CA THR A 531 -26.15 13.72 31.48
C THR A 531 -26.39 15.22 31.41
N GLY A 532 -26.36 15.84 30.23
CA GLY A 532 -26.68 17.26 30.03
C GLY A 532 -28.17 17.60 29.86
N LYS A 533 -29.05 16.59 29.86
CA LYS A 533 -30.52 16.75 29.77
C LYS A 533 -31.26 16.54 31.10
N GLU A 534 -30.55 16.05 32.13
CA GLU A 534 -30.99 16.02 33.52
C GLU A 534 -30.53 17.29 34.24
#